data_AF-A0A3N5VWN3-F1
#
_entry.id   AF-A0A3N5VWN3-F1
#
_cell.length_a   1.000
_cell.length_b   1.000
_cell.length_c   1.000
_cell.angle_alpha   90.00
_cell.angle_beta   90.00
_cell.angle_gamma   90.00
#
_symmetry.space_group_name_H-M   'P 1'
#
loop_
_entity.id
_entity.type
_entity.pdbx_description
1 polymer ?
#
loop_
_entity_poly.entity_id
_entity_poly.type
_entity_poly.pdbx_seq_one_letter_code
_entity_poly.pdbx_strand_id
1 'polypeptide(L)'
;MAQRTFTLGTTPPELITALCREQCPDGYPMTIRGASEWRAIAEAWNQGIDSHLEALTERSSADAHSGEINVHPDELHVLLRRLFDDCSESNQDEAWSLRSGILSTLGVEEI
;
A
#
# COMPACT_ATOMS: atom_id res chain seq x y z
N MET A 1 19.23 -10.45 -3.17
CA MET A 1 18.01 -10.45 -4.01
C MET A 1 18.21 -9.43 -5.11
N ALA A 2 17.78 -9.70 -6.34
CA ALA A 2 17.88 -8.72 -7.42
C ALA A 2 16.82 -7.63 -7.21
N GLN A 3 17.26 -6.38 -7.08
CA GLN A 3 16.38 -5.22 -6.95
C GLN A 3 15.72 -4.93 -8.29
N ARG A 4 14.40 -4.78 -8.31
CA ARG A 4 13.62 -4.51 -9.53
C ARG A 4 13.24 -3.04 -9.55
N THR A 5 13.56 -2.34 -10.63
CA THR A 5 13.32 -0.89 -10.76
C THR A 5 12.18 -0.63 -11.74
N PHE A 6 11.21 0.19 -11.36
CA PHE A 6 10.08 0.63 -12.17
C PHE A 6 9.95 2.15 -12.13
N THR A 7 9.21 2.71 -13.08
CA THR A 7 8.78 4.12 -12.99
C THR A 7 7.71 4.23 -11.91
N LEU A 8 7.71 5.33 -11.15
CA LEU A 8 6.68 5.62 -10.15
C LEU A 8 5.26 5.34 -10.67
N GLY A 9 4.49 4.55 -9.92
CA GLY A 9 3.10 4.19 -10.28
C GLY A 9 2.96 3.05 -11.31
N THR A 10 4.05 2.58 -11.92
CA THR A 10 4.00 1.59 -13.01
C THR A 10 4.30 0.15 -12.56
N THR A 11 4.56 -0.07 -11.27
CA THR A 11 4.83 -1.41 -10.73
C THR A 11 3.63 -2.35 -10.98
N PRO A 12 3.81 -3.50 -11.66
CA PRO A 12 2.71 -4.39 -11.99
C PRO A 12 2.00 -4.98 -10.76
N PRO A 13 0.65 -4.94 -10.68
CA PRO A 13 -0.12 -5.49 -9.55
C PRO A 13 0.16 -6.98 -9.27
N GLU A 14 0.33 -7.78 -10.33
CA GLU A 14 0.65 -9.21 -10.24
C GLU A 14 2.02 -9.45 -9.61
N LEU A 15 2.98 -8.56 -9.85
CA LEU A 15 4.31 -8.63 -9.22
C LEU A 15 4.22 -8.29 -7.73
N ILE A 16 3.50 -7.22 -7.37
CA ILE A 16 3.28 -6.83 -5.98
C ILE A 16 2.63 -7.99 -5.20
N THR A 17 1.56 -8.56 -5.78
CA THR A 17 0.82 -9.67 -5.17
C THR A 17 1.70 -10.91 -5.01
N ALA A 18 2.49 -11.27 -6.02
CA ALA A 18 3.41 -12.41 -5.96
C ALA A 18 4.49 -12.21 -4.87
N LEU A 19 5.11 -11.03 -4.82
CA LEU A 19 6.15 -10.71 -3.84
C LEU A 19 5.59 -10.69 -2.42
N CYS A 20 4.41 -10.10 -2.22
CA CYS A 20 3.75 -10.09 -0.93
C CYS A 20 3.36 -11.50 -0.47
N ARG A 21 2.85 -12.36 -1.37
CA ARG A 21 2.53 -13.76 -1.02
C ARG A 21 3.77 -14.57 -0.66
N GLU A 22 4.90 -14.32 -1.33
CA GLU A 22 6.17 -15.00 -1.05
C GLU A 22 6.76 -14.59 0.30
N GLN A 23 6.77 -13.30 0.60
CA GLN A 23 7.45 -12.74 1.78
C GLN A 23 6.54 -12.63 3.01
N CYS A 24 5.25 -12.44 2.79
CA CYS A 24 4.25 -12.14 3.81
C CYS A 24 2.94 -12.91 3.52
N PRO A 25 2.96 -14.26 3.59
CA PRO A 25 1.82 -15.10 3.18
C PRO A 25 0.54 -14.84 3.99
N ASP A 26 0.68 -14.39 5.24
CA ASP A 26 -0.43 -14.09 6.16
C ASP A 26 -0.90 -12.61 6.11
N GLY A 27 -0.38 -11.83 5.15
CA GLY A 27 -0.60 -10.39 5.03
C GLY A 27 0.66 -9.58 5.31
N TYR A 28 0.72 -8.40 4.71
CA TYR A 28 1.79 -7.43 4.84
C TYR A 28 1.59 -6.62 6.13
N PRO A 29 2.42 -6.84 7.18
CA PRO A 29 2.31 -6.11 8.42
C PRO A 29 3.03 -4.77 8.30
N MET A 30 2.39 -3.71 8.78
CA MET A 30 3.02 -2.41 8.97
C MET A 30 2.49 -1.71 10.20
N THR A 31 3.25 -0.74 10.69
CA THR A 31 2.89 0.06 11.84
C THR A 31 3.08 1.53 11.51
N ILE A 32 2.01 2.29 11.55
CA ILE A 32 2.03 3.72 11.28
C ILE A 32 2.04 4.48 12.60
N ARG A 33 2.99 5.40 12.71
CA ARG A 33 3.17 6.24 13.90
C ARG A 33 3.00 7.73 13.58
N GLY A 34 3.21 8.12 12.33
CA GLY A 34 3.01 9.49 11.86
C GLY A 34 1.53 9.83 11.65
N ALA A 35 1.11 11.01 12.10
CA ALA A 35 -0.26 11.49 11.89
C ALA A 35 -0.58 11.76 10.42
N SER A 36 0.41 12.21 9.63
CA SER A 36 0.26 12.45 8.19
C SER A 36 0.18 11.14 7.40
N GLU A 37 1.08 10.19 7.69
CA GLU A 37 1.03 8.82 7.14
C GLU A 37 -0.30 8.14 7.46
N TRP A 38 -0.80 8.30 8.70
CA TRP A 38 -2.09 7.74 9.10
C TRP A 38 -3.25 8.32 8.30
N ARG A 39 -3.22 9.63 8.00
CA ARG A 39 -4.22 10.26 7.13
C ARG A 39 -4.16 9.70 5.70
N ALA A 40 -2.96 9.58 5.13
CA ALA A 40 -2.77 9.01 3.80
C ALA A 40 -3.31 7.57 3.71
N ILE A 41 -3.00 6.72 4.69
CA ILE A 41 -3.58 5.37 4.75
C ILE A 41 -5.09 5.42 4.97
N ALA A 42 -5.58 6.21 5.91
CA ALA A 42 -7.02 6.26 6.18
C ALA A 42 -7.81 6.74 4.97
N GLU A 43 -7.28 7.68 4.19
CA GLU A 43 -7.85 8.10 2.90
C GLU A 43 -7.85 6.95 1.90
N ALA A 44 -6.69 6.32 1.66
CA ALA A 44 -6.59 5.18 0.74
C ALA A 44 -7.44 3.96 1.17
N TRP A 45 -7.61 3.75 2.47
CA TRP A 45 -8.36 2.63 3.03
C TRP A 45 -9.87 2.83 2.92
N ASN A 46 -10.34 4.05 3.21
CA ASN A 46 -11.77 4.35 3.27
C ASN A 46 -12.36 4.86 1.96
N GLN A 47 -11.54 5.08 0.92
CA GLN A 47 -12.07 5.23 -0.43
C GLN A 47 -12.85 3.97 -0.78
N GLY A 48 -14.16 4.13 -1.05
CA GLY A 48 -15.11 3.04 -1.24
C GLY A 48 -14.80 2.16 -2.47
N ILE A 49 -15.83 1.47 -2.96
CA ILE A 49 -15.76 0.75 -4.24
C ILE A 49 -15.56 1.82 -5.33
N ASP A 50 -14.33 1.97 -5.80
CA ASP A 50 -14.00 2.83 -6.94
C ASP A 50 -14.60 2.24 -8.24
N SER A 51 -14.61 3.05 -9.30
CA SER A 51 -14.87 2.69 -10.69
C SER A 51 -14.15 1.42 -11.19
N HIS A 52 -13.07 1.01 -10.52
CA HIS A 52 -12.32 -0.22 -10.77
C HIS A 52 -12.80 -1.46 -9.99
N LEU A 53 -13.89 -1.37 -9.20
CA LEU A 53 -14.47 -2.47 -8.41
C LEU A 53 -13.55 -3.15 -7.38
N GLU A 54 -12.40 -2.54 -7.07
CA GLU A 54 -11.43 -3.07 -6.11
C GLU A 54 -11.51 -2.31 -4.78
N ALA A 55 -11.60 -3.05 -3.68
CA ALA A 55 -11.69 -2.53 -2.33
C ALA A 55 -10.80 -3.33 -1.38
N LEU A 56 -10.32 -2.67 -0.32
CA LEU A 56 -9.81 -3.38 0.85
C LEU A 56 -10.99 -4.02 1.57
N THR A 57 -10.89 -5.31 1.84
CA THR A 57 -12.00 -6.09 2.42
C THR A 57 -11.70 -6.48 3.87
N GLU A 58 -12.60 -7.26 4.49
CA GLU A 58 -12.39 -7.85 5.82
C GLU A 58 -11.17 -8.78 5.92
N ARG A 59 -10.53 -9.12 4.79
CA ARG A 59 -9.24 -9.85 4.76
C ARG A 59 -8.07 -8.99 5.26
N SER A 60 -8.20 -7.67 5.16
CA SER A 60 -7.23 -6.69 5.66
C SER A 60 -7.73 -6.07 6.96
N SER A 61 -6.84 -5.75 7.88
CA SER A 61 -7.18 -5.20 9.20
C SER A 61 -6.35 -3.95 9.51
N ALA A 62 -6.98 -2.96 10.14
CA ALA A 62 -6.31 -1.77 10.64
C ALA A 62 -6.79 -1.47 12.07
N ASP A 63 -5.86 -1.33 13.00
CA ASP A 63 -6.11 -0.89 14.37
C ASP A 63 -5.67 0.57 14.53
N ALA A 64 -6.64 1.46 14.62
CA ALA A 64 -6.41 2.90 14.79
C ALA A 64 -5.80 3.29 16.14
N HIS A 65 -5.88 2.42 17.16
CA HIS A 65 -5.32 2.69 18.48
C HIS A 65 -3.82 2.37 18.53
N SER A 66 -3.43 1.20 18.03
CA SER A 66 -2.04 0.77 17.99
C SER A 66 -1.28 1.28 16.76
N GLY A 67 -2.00 1.67 15.70
CA GLY A 67 -1.43 1.99 14.38
C GLY A 67 -1.01 0.75 13.60
N GLU A 68 -1.34 -0.45 14.06
CA GLU A 68 -1.02 -1.71 13.40
C GLU A 68 -1.97 -1.96 12.23
N ILE A 69 -1.40 -2.28 11.08
CA ILE A 69 -2.15 -2.59 9.87
C ILE A 69 -1.59 -3.89 9.29
N ASN A 70 -2.49 -4.77 8.86
CA ASN A 70 -2.15 -5.95 8.11
C ASN A 70 -2.96 -5.95 6.82
N VAL A 71 -2.28 -5.88 5.67
CA VAL A 71 -2.93 -5.84 4.35
C VAL A 71 -2.83 -7.22 3.74
N HIS A 72 -3.97 -7.78 3.35
CA HIS A 72 -3.98 -9.08 2.69
C HIS A 72 -3.12 -9.04 1.39
N PRO A 73 -2.37 -10.10 1.04
CA PRO A 73 -1.45 -10.03 -0.10
C PRO A 73 -2.12 -9.73 -1.44
N ASP A 74 -3.37 -10.21 -1.61
CA ASP A 74 -4.21 -9.94 -2.78
C ASP A 74 -4.76 -8.51 -2.83
N GLU A 75 -4.61 -7.73 -1.76
CA GLU A 75 -5.19 -6.39 -1.63
C GLU A 75 -4.11 -5.30 -1.54
N LEU A 76 -2.84 -5.69 -1.36
CA LEU A 76 -1.73 -4.74 -1.22
C LEU A 76 -1.57 -3.85 -2.45
N HIS A 77 -1.73 -4.40 -3.66
CA HIS A 77 -1.65 -3.63 -4.89
C HIS A 77 -2.76 -2.56 -4.97
N VAL A 78 -3.94 -2.84 -4.42
CA VAL A 78 -5.06 -1.89 -4.35
C VAL A 78 -4.70 -0.72 -3.44
N LEU A 79 -4.17 -1.00 -2.25
CA LEU A 79 -3.69 0.05 -1.34
C LEU A 79 -2.62 0.91 -1.99
N LEU A 80 -1.59 0.29 -2.59
CA LEU A 80 -0.49 1.02 -3.21
C LEU A 80 -0.96 1.87 -4.38
N ARG A 81 -1.90 1.39 -5.20
CA ARG A 81 -2.50 2.20 -6.27
C ARG A 81 -3.20 3.43 -5.70
N ARG A 82 -4.03 3.27 -4.68
CA ARG A 82 -4.77 4.40 -4.07
C ARG A 82 -3.86 5.44 -3.41
N LEU A 83 -2.74 4.99 -2.83
CA LEU A 83 -1.69 5.90 -2.35
C LEU A 83 -1.03 6.71 -3.47
N PHE A 84 -1.16 6.28 -4.73
CA PHE A 84 -0.59 6.97 -5.88
C PHE A 84 -1.62 7.83 -6.63
N ASP A 85 -2.77 7.25 -6.99
CA ASP A 85 -3.77 7.85 -7.88
C ASP A 85 -4.74 8.78 -7.14
N ASP A 86 -5.11 8.44 -5.89
CA ASP A 86 -6.30 8.99 -5.24
C ASP A 86 -6.00 9.75 -3.94
N CYS A 87 -4.72 10.00 -3.63
CA CYS A 87 -4.37 10.82 -2.46
C CYS A 87 -4.72 12.30 -2.71
N SER A 88 -5.19 13.00 -1.67
CA SER A 88 -5.38 14.44 -1.75
C SER A 88 -4.05 15.16 -2.00
N GLU A 89 -4.05 16.27 -2.76
CA GLU A 89 -2.84 17.07 -3.05
C GLU A 89 -2.07 17.45 -1.78
N SER A 90 -2.78 17.61 -0.65
CA SER A 90 -2.19 17.93 0.66
C SER A 90 -1.42 16.80 1.33
N ASN A 91 -1.60 15.54 0.91
CA ASN A 91 -0.98 14.35 1.50
C ASN A 91 -0.18 13.54 0.46
N GLN A 92 0.03 14.09 -0.74
CA GLN A 92 0.59 13.37 -1.88
C GLN A 92 2.04 12.93 -1.60
N ASP A 93 2.85 13.80 -1.02
CA ASP A 93 4.25 13.49 -0.70
C ASP A 93 4.35 12.34 0.30
N GLU A 94 3.53 12.34 1.36
CA GLU A 94 3.51 11.26 2.33
C GLU A 94 2.97 9.96 1.76
N ALA A 95 1.93 10.02 0.92
CA ALA A 95 1.37 8.83 0.28
C ALA A 95 2.38 8.17 -0.68
N TRP A 96 3.09 8.97 -1.47
CA TRP A 96 4.13 8.50 -2.39
C TRP A 96 5.36 7.98 -1.66
N SER A 97 5.76 8.64 -0.57
CA SER A 97 6.85 8.19 0.31
C SER A 97 6.50 6.84 0.94
N LEU A 98 5.28 6.69 1.46
CA LEU A 98 4.81 5.45 2.06
C LEU A 98 4.74 4.31 1.03
N ARG A 99 4.20 4.58 -0.17
CA ARG A 99 4.17 3.61 -1.27
C ARG A 99 5.58 3.13 -1.60
N SER A 100 6.51 4.05 -1.82
CA SER A 100 7.91 3.75 -2.14
C SER A 100 8.57 2.93 -1.03
N GLY A 101 8.30 3.28 0.23
CA GLY A 101 8.78 2.54 1.40
C GLY A 101 8.29 1.09 1.41
N ILE A 102 6.99 0.86 1.21
CA ILE A 102 6.40 -0.48 1.16
C ILE A 102 7.01 -1.30 0.02
N LEU A 103 7.09 -0.75 -1.18
CA LEU A 103 7.70 -1.42 -2.34
C LEU A 103 9.16 -1.77 -2.11
N SER A 104 9.91 -0.87 -1.46
CA SER A 104 11.32 -1.10 -1.12
C SER A 104 11.49 -2.30 -0.20
N THR A 105 10.59 -2.50 0.79
CA THR A 105 10.63 -3.71 1.64
C THR A 105 10.39 -5.00 0.86
N LEU A 106 9.62 -4.94 -0.23
CA LEU A 106 9.38 -6.07 -1.13
C LEU A 106 10.52 -6.27 -2.15
N GLY A 107 11.54 -5.42 -2.14
CA GLY A 107 12.66 -5.45 -3.09
C GLY A 107 12.36 -4.77 -4.44
N VAL A 108 11.39 -3.87 -4.46
CA VAL A 108 10.98 -3.07 -5.61
C VAL A 108 11.36 -1.60 -5.38
N GLU A 109 12.02 -0.99 -6.35
CA GLU A 109 12.37 0.43 -6.32
C GLU A 109 11.57 1.17 -7.40
N GLU A 110 11.02 2.32 -7.03
CA GLU A 110 10.37 3.22 -7.97
C GLU A 110 11.24 4.48 -8.14
N ILE A 111 11.49 4.87 -9.39
CA ILE A 111 12.30 6.05 -9.79
C ILE A 111 11.54 6.98 -10.73
#